data_AF-A0AA43FHS4-F1
#
_entry.id   AF-A0AA43FHS4-F1
#
_cell.length_a   1.000
_cell.length_b   1.000
_cell.length_c   1.000
_cell.angle_alpha   90.00
_cell.angle_beta   90.00
_cell.angle_gamma   90.00
#
_symmetry.space_group_name_H-M   'P 1'
#
loop_
_entity.id
_entity.type
_entity.pdbx_description
1 polymer ?
#
loop_
_entity_poly.entity_id
_entity_poly.type
_entity_poly.pdbx_seq_one_letter_code
_entity_poly.pdbx_strand_id
1 'polypeptide(L)'
;MTNKLWIASAVVCLAMTSACATMDNGGEPGNSSRRFKAHTIIYTRAPQPTVSSKSFVTRIESSTRSNVRSLRFNNYISDPNKPDVVVTLAISSARAGLAIYDSSGAPLGNFPNGKALQDLVEFEDKTENGKTVVRWYLAEHKILSVFETYDAKGVLGYSENTFYLLD
;
A
#
# COMPACT_ATOMS: atom_id res chain seq x y z
N MET A 1 -51.92 -31.98 -19.30
CA MET A 1 -51.44 -31.36 -18.05
C MET A 1 -50.12 -30.66 -18.36
N THR A 2 -50.18 -29.33 -18.43
CA THR A 2 -49.07 -28.40 -18.68
C THR A 2 -48.45 -27.94 -17.37
N ASN A 3 -47.13 -27.79 -17.31
CA ASN A 3 -46.43 -26.76 -16.52
C ASN A 3 -45.04 -26.58 -17.14
N LYS A 4 -44.80 -25.53 -17.94
CA LYS A 4 -44.67 -24.09 -17.65
C LYS A 4 -43.20 -23.70 -17.43
N LEU A 5 -42.67 -23.19 -18.54
CA LEU A 5 -41.52 -22.31 -18.74
C LEU A 5 -41.53 -21.14 -17.73
N TRP A 6 -40.39 -20.82 -17.13
CA TRP A 6 -40.20 -19.54 -16.44
C TRP A 6 -39.20 -18.67 -17.19
N ILE A 7 -39.66 -17.43 -17.40
CA ILE A 7 -39.18 -16.40 -18.31
C ILE A 7 -38.06 -15.60 -17.64
N ALA A 8 -37.01 -15.34 -18.42
CA ALA A 8 -35.95 -14.39 -18.10
C ALA A 8 -36.53 -12.96 -17.95
N SER A 9 -36.28 -12.32 -16.82
CA SER A 9 -36.59 -10.90 -16.64
C SER A 9 -35.39 -10.06 -17.08
N ALA A 10 -35.51 -9.46 -18.27
CA ALA A 10 -34.73 -8.31 -18.67
C ALA A 10 -35.57 -7.05 -18.40
N VAL A 11 -35.07 -6.14 -17.57
CA VAL A 11 -35.60 -4.78 -17.47
C VAL A 11 -34.47 -3.83 -17.83
N VAL A 12 -34.53 -3.35 -19.06
CA VAL A 12 -33.86 -2.14 -19.53
C VAL A 12 -34.80 -0.98 -19.18
N CYS A 13 -34.29 0.02 -18.47
CA CYS A 13 -34.91 1.35 -18.43
C CYS A 13 -33.81 2.39 -18.63
N LEU A 14 -33.98 3.18 -19.70
CA LEU A 14 -33.11 4.27 -20.10
C LEU A 14 -33.28 5.49 -19.18
N ALA A 15 -32.13 6.10 -18.89
CA ALA A 15 -31.82 7.53 -18.79
C ALA A 15 -32.90 8.54 -18.31
N MET A 16 -32.58 9.24 -17.23
CA MET A 16 -32.72 10.70 -17.18
C MET A 16 -31.45 11.35 -16.63
N THR A 17 -30.99 12.32 -17.38
CA THR A 17 -29.83 13.19 -17.19
C THR A 17 -30.11 14.29 -16.17
N SER A 18 -29.21 14.46 -15.21
CA SER A 18 -28.96 15.76 -14.58
C SER A 18 -27.46 15.89 -14.37
N ALA A 19 -26.82 16.61 -15.28
CA ALA A 19 -25.51 17.18 -15.08
C ALA A 19 -25.60 18.25 -13.98
N CYS A 20 -24.64 18.25 -13.05
CA CYS A 20 -24.10 19.50 -12.53
C CYS A 20 -22.74 19.26 -11.85
N ALA A 21 -21.78 20.05 -12.31
CA ALA A 21 -20.52 20.41 -11.69
C ALA A 21 -19.47 19.31 -11.50
N THR A 22 -18.79 19.00 -12.60
CA THR A 22 -17.33 18.83 -12.62
C THR A 22 -16.68 19.94 -11.78
N MET A 23 -16.15 19.59 -10.60
CA MET A 23 -14.98 20.28 -10.09
C MET A 23 -13.77 19.55 -10.66
N ASP A 24 -13.36 20.05 -11.82
CA ASP A 24 -12.07 19.80 -12.43
C ASP A 24 -11.02 20.48 -11.53
N ASN A 25 -10.58 19.79 -10.47
CA ASN A 25 -9.34 20.16 -9.79
C ASN A 25 -8.21 19.53 -10.59
N GLY A 26 -7.74 20.32 -11.56
CA GLY A 26 -6.69 19.98 -12.49
C GLY A 26 -5.48 19.32 -11.83
N GLY A 27 -5.13 18.18 -12.38
CA GLY A 27 -3.91 17.43 -12.14
C GLY A 27 -4.04 16.15 -12.94
N GLU A 28 -3.45 16.10 -14.13
CA GLU A 28 -3.32 14.84 -14.88
C GLU A 28 -2.88 13.71 -13.91
N PRO A 29 -3.37 12.46 -14.03
CA PRO A 29 -2.75 11.33 -13.35
C PRO A 29 -1.41 11.01 -14.04
N GLY A 30 -0.48 11.96 -14.00
CA GLY A 30 0.83 11.88 -14.59
C GLY A 30 1.67 10.87 -13.82
N ASN A 31 2.38 10.03 -14.56
CA ASN A 31 3.50 9.32 -13.98
C ASN A 31 4.41 10.37 -13.33
N SER A 32 4.65 10.27 -12.03
CA SER A 32 5.53 11.18 -11.31
C SER A 32 6.58 10.39 -10.56
N SER A 33 7.77 10.96 -10.46
CA SER A 33 8.87 10.40 -9.69
C SER A 33 9.41 11.51 -8.79
N ARG A 34 9.39 11.28 -7.49
CA ARG A 34 9.83 12.26 -6.49
C ARG A 34 10.83 11.62 -5.54
N ARG A 35 11.84 12.40 -5.15
CA ARG A 35 12.84 12.00 -4.16
C ARG A 35 12.34 12.35 -2.77
N PHE A 36 12.53 11.44 -1.82
CA PHE A 36 12.20 11.65 -0.42
C PHE A 36 13.42 11.29 0.44
N LYS A 37 13.54 11.98 1.58
CA LYS A 37 14.35 11.54 2.70
C LYS A 37 13.51 10.60 3.56
N ALA A 38 14.03 9.42 3.82
CA ALA A 38 13.38 8.41 4.64
C ALA A 38 14.12 8.27 5.97
N HIS A 39 13.36 8.04 7.04
CA HIS A 39 13.88 7.68 8.36
C HIS A 39 13.07 6.52 8.91
N THR A 40 13.72 5.39 9.17
CA THR A 40 13.10 4.20 9.76
C THR A 40 13.52 4.03 11.22
N ILE A 41 12.57 3.62 12.06
CA ILE A 41 12.77 3.22 13.45
C ILE A 41 12.30 1.77 13.58
N ILE A 42 13.20 0.90 14.00
CA ILE A 42 12.98 -0.54 14.09
C ILE A 42 13.09 -0.97 15.55
N TYR A 43 12.03 -1.59 16.05
CA TYR A 43 11.97 -2.31 17.32
C TYR A 43 12.02 -3.82 17.04
N THR A 44 12.92 -4.51 17.75
CA THR A 44 13.00 -5.99 17.73
C THR A 44 13.01 -6.51 19.15
N ARG A 45 12.12 -7.45 19.47
CA ARG A 45 11.97 -7.99 20.84
C ARG A 45 13.08 -8.94 21.27
N ALA A 46 13.59 -9.77 20.37
CA ALA A 46 14.39 -10.95 20.72
C ALA A 46 15.86 -10.85 20.24
N PRO A 47 16.83 -11.39 21.00
CA PRO A 47 16.72 -11.99 22.35
C PRO A 47 16.63 -10.98 23.50
N GLN A 48 16.94 -9.70 23.24
CA GLN A 48 16.65 -8.58 24.14
C GLN A 48 16.00 -7.46 23.31
N PRO A 49 15.08 -6.67 23.89
CA PRO A 49 14.48 -5.56 23.17
C PRO A 49 15.54 -4.58 22.68
N THR A 50 15.54 -4.29 21.39
CA THR A 50 16.43 -3.32 20.76
C THR A 50 15.62 -2.31 19.97
N VAL A 51 16.13 -1.08 19.94
CA VAL A 51 15.65 -0.05 19.03
C VAL A 51 16.83 0.41 18.20
N SER A 52 16.65 0.42 16.88
CA SER A 52 17.61 0.97 15.94
C SER A 52 16.91 1.95 15.02
N SER A 53 17.68 2.85 14.40
CA SER A 53 17.13 3.79 13.44
C SER A 53 18.11 4.01 12.32
N LYS A 54 17.61 4.26 11.11
CA LYS A 54 18.44 4.56 9.95
C LYS A 54 17.75 5.57 9.04
N SER A 55 18.53 6.52 8.55
CA SER A 55 18.09 7.42 7.48
C SER A 55 18.60 6.93 6.14
N PHE A 56 17.81 7.08 5.10
CA PHE A 56 18.16 6.68 3.74
C PHE A 56 17.38 7.53 2.72
N VAL A 57 17.77 7.42 1.45
CA VAL A 57 17.05 8.08 0.35
C VAL A 57 16.04 7.11 -0.22
N THR A 58 14.86 7.60 -0.58
CA THR A 58 13.94 6.81 -1.41
C THR A 58 13.51 7.62 -2.63
N ARG A 59 13.20 6.92 -3.71
CA ARG A 59 12.51 7.49 -4.88
C ARG A 59 11.15 6.82 -4.98
N ILE A 60 10.10 7.63 -4.93
CA ILE A 60 8.72 7.16 -5.04
C ILE A 60 8.23 7.49 -6.44
N GLU A 61 7.88 6.45 -7.17
CA GLU A 61 7.26 6.53 -8.48
C GLU A 61 5.77 6.29 -8.33
N SER A 62 4.95 7.23 -8.78
CA SER A 62 3.49 7.13 -8.79
C SER A 62 3.02 7.02 -10.22
N SER A 63 2.08 6.12 -10.48
CA SER A 63 1.40 6.01 -11.76
C SER A 63 -0.07 5.66 -11.55
N THR A 64 -0.93 6.02 -12.49
CA THR A 64 -2.32 5.59 -12.49
C THR A 64 -2.66 4.95 -13.84
N ARG A 65 -3.13 3.71 -13.83
CA ARG A 65 -3.59 3.00 -15.04
C ARG A 65 -4.85 2.21 -14.70
N SER A 66 -5.87 2.26 -15.56
CA SER A 66 -7.11 1.47 -15.40
C SER A 66 -7.74 1.57 -14.00
N ASN A 67 -7.80 2.77 -13.42
CA ASN A 67 -8.30 3.04 -12.06
C ASN A 67 -7.50 2.33 -10.93
N VAL A 68 -6.24 1.99 -11.20
CA VAL A 68 -5.28 1.51 -10.22
C VAL A 68 -4.20 2.57 -10.05
N ARG A 69 -4.09 3.14 -8.85
CA ARG A 69 -2.98 3.98 -8.43
C ARG A 69 -1.87 3.07 -7.90
N SER A 70 -0.70 3.14 -8.50
CA SER A 70 0.48 2.35 -8.10
C SER A 70 1.57 3.26 -7.60
N LEU A 71 2.08 2.98 -6.41
CA LEU A 71 3.24 3.61 -5.79
C LEU A 71 4.38 2.60 -5.71
N ARG A 72 5.53 2.92 -6.27
CA ARG A 72 6.75 2.13 -6.18
C ARG A 72 7.80 2.90 -5.40
N PHE A 73 8.16 2.39 -4.23
CA PHE A 73 9.19 2.94 -3.35
C PHE A 73 10.49 2.21 -3.62
N ASN A 74 11.46 2.91 -4.20
CA ASN A 74 12.81 2.40 -4.42
C ASN A 74 13.70 2.92 -3.28
N ASN A 75 13.98 2.08 -2.28
CA ASN A 75 14.72 2.46 -1.07
C ASN A 75 16.21 2.21 -1.23
N TYR A 76 17.02 3.27 -1.13
CA TYR A 76 18.48 3.30 -1.32
C TYR A 76 19.17 3.38 0.05
N ILE A 77 19.35 2.22 0.68
CA ILE A 77 19.78 2.06 2.08
C ILE A 77 21.31 1.95 2.18
N SER A 78 21.97 1.33 1.19
CA SER A 78 23.42 1.14 1.14
C SER A 78 24.09 1.88 -0.03
N ASP A 79 23.42 1.97 -1.18
CA ASP A 79 23.94 2.61 -2.40
C ASP A 79 22.89 3.59 -2.97
N PRO A 80 23.26 4.86 -3.28
CA PRO A 80 22.32 5.85 -3.83
C PRO A 80 21.78 5.54 -5.24
N ASN A 81 22.40 4.61 -5.97
CA ASN A 81 22.05 4.30 -7.36
C ASN A 81 21.38 2.93 -7.52
N LYS A 82 21.44 2.07 -6.50
CA LYS A 82 20.86 0.72 -6.54
C LYS A 82 19.93 0.52 -5.34
N PRO A 83 18.61 0.32 -5.54
CA PRO A 83 17.71 0.12 -4.42
C PRO A 83 17.97 -1.23 -3.74
N ASP A 84 18.06 -1.22 -2.42
CA ASP A 84 18.19 -2.42 -1.58
C ASP A 84 16.84 -3.14 -1.45
N VAL A 85 15.77 -2.35 -1.32
CA VAL A 85 14.40 -2.82 -1.13
C VAL A 85 13.46 -2.03 -2.03
N VAL A 86 12.63 -2.75 -2.77
CA VAL A 86 11.56 -2.17 -3.59
C VAL A 86 10.23 -2.55 -2.98
N VAL A 87 9.40 -1.56 -2.68
CA VAL A 87 8.02 -1.77 -2.23
C VAL A 87 7.07 -1.30 -3.31
N THR A 88 6.09 -2.12 -3.68
CA THR A 88 5.04 -1.77 -4.64
C THR A 88 3.70 -1.83 -3.95
N LEU A 89 2.98 -0.70 -3.91
CA LEU A 89 1.64 -0.57 -3.38
C LEU A 89 0.69 -0.22 -4.52
N ALA A 90 -0.29 -1.08 -4.79
CA ALA A 90 -1.33 -0.85 -5.78
C ALA A 90 -2.67 -0.63 -5.07
N ILE A 91 -3.41 0.41 -5.44
CA ILE A 91 -4.67 0.81 -4.80
C ILE A 91 -5.73 0.95 -5.89
N SER A 92 -6.87 0.27 -5.72
CA SER A 92 -8.03 0.41 -6.59
C SER A 92 -9.29 0.55 -5.74
N SER A 93 -9.87 1.75 -5.76
CA SER A 93 -11.02 2.11 -4.92
C SER A 93 -10.77 1.77 -3.44
N ALA A 94 -11.55 0.86 -2.85
CA ALA A 94 -11.44 0.45 -1.45
C ALA A 94 -10.48 -0.73 -1.21
N ARG A 95 -9.77 -1.21 -2.24
CA ARG A 95 -8.87 -2.37 -2.17
C ARG A 95 -7.43 -1.98 -2.46
N ALA A 96 -6.49 -2.73 -1.89
CA ALA A 96 -5.07 -2.55 -2.16
C ALA A 96 -4.31 -3.88 -2.18
N GLY A 97 -3.16 -3.89 -2.85
CA GLY A 97 -2.17 -4.97 -2.84
C GLY A 97 -0.78 -4.40 -2.58
N LEU A 98 0.03 -5.11 -1.81
CA LEU A 98 1.40 -4.71 -1.48
C LEU A 98 2.37 -5.86 -1.76
N ALA A 99 3.49 -5.57 -2.39
CA ALA A 99 4.60 -6.50 -2.55
C ALA A 99 5.93 -5.84 -2.19
N ILE A 100 6.82 -6.60 -1.57
CA ILE A 100 8.15 -6.17 -1.13
C ILE A 100 9.16 -7.09 -1.80
N TYR A 101 10.20 -6.51 -2.38
CA TYR A 101 11.26 -7.21 -3.10
C TYR A 101 12.62 -6.76 -2.61
N ASP A 102 13.60 -7.65 -2.68
CA ASP A 102 15.00 -7.30 -2.47
C ASP A 102 15.63 -6.70 -3.74
N SER A 103 16.92 -6.34 -3.65
CA SER A 103 17.68 -5.76 -4.75
C SER A 103 17.86 -6.66 -5.98
N SER A 104 17.61 -7.96 -5.87
CA SER A 104 17.63 -8.92 -6.97
C SER A 104 16.24 -9.11 -7.63
N GLY A 105 15.20 -8.55 -7.02
CA GLY A 105 13.81 -8.75 -7.42
C GLY A 105 13.16 -9.98 -6.78
N ALA A 106 13.84 -10.66 -5.84
CA ALA A 106 13.24 -11.77 -5.12
C ALA A 106 12.19 -11.24 -4.12
N PRO A 107 11.02 -11.90 -3.99
CA PRO A 107 9.98 -11.46 -3.09
C PRO A 107 10.40 -11.66 -1.62
N LEU A 108 10.28 -10.60 -0.83
CA LEU A 108 10.46 -10.61 0.62
C LEU A 108 9.12 -10.70 1.37
N GLY A 109 8.03 -10.22 0.75
CA GLY A 109 6.70 -10.26 1.33
C GLY A 109 5.61 -9.88 0.32
N ASN A 110 4.42 -10.44 0.49
CA ASN A 110 3.28 -10.19 -0.38
C ASN A 110 1.99 -10.14 0.44
N PHE A 111 1.24 -9.04 0.33
CA PHE A 111 0.00 -8.79 1.03
C PHE A 111 -1.07 -8.40 -0.01
N PRO A 112 -1.74 -9.39 -0.64
CA PRO A 112 -2.63 -9.12 -1.77
C PRO A 112 -4.00 -8.54 -1.36
N ASN A 113 -4.36 -8.61 -0.08
CA ASN A 113 -5.71 -8.33 0.41
C ASN A 113 -5.75 -7.14 1.39
N GLY A 114 -5.39 -5.96 0.90
CA GLY A 114 -5.46 -4.70 1.66
C GLY A 114 -6.78 -3.97 1.51
N LYS A 115 -7.08 -3.11 2.48
CA LYS A 115 -8.20 -2.16 2.47
C LYS A 115 -7.65 -0.73 2.35
N ALA A 116 -8.28 0.08 1.51
CA ALA A 116 -7.96 1.49 1.37
C ALA A 116 -9.12 2.36 1.90
N LEU A 117 -8.79 3.31 2.77
CA LEU A 117 -9.69 4.25 3.42
C LEU A 117 -9.08 5.66 3.29
N GLN A 118 -9.46 6.37 2.23
CA GLN A 118 -8.85 7.66 1.87
C GLN A 118 -7.32 7.53 1.74
N ASP A 119 -6.57 8.20 2.61
CA ASP A 119 -5.10 8.19 2.62
C ASP A 119 -4.51 7.04 3.44
N LEU A 120 -5.32 6.24 4.13
CA LEU A 120 -4.88 5.05 4.86
C LEU A 120 -5.04 3.80 3.99
N VAL A 121 -3.99 2.99 3.92
CA VAL A 121 -4.06 1.61 3.44
C VAL A 121 -3.63 0.67 4.55
N GLU A 122 -4.42 -0.37 4.81
CA GLU A 122 -4.13 -1.38 5.83
C GLU A 122 -4.15 -2.78 5.23
N PHE A 123 -3.18 -3.59 5.65
CA PHE A 123 -3.07 -5.01 5.38
C PHE A 123 -2.99 -5.73 6.72
N GLU A 124 -3.71 -6.83 6.83
CA GLU A 124 -3.61 -7.74 7.96
C GLU A 124 -3.48 -9.15 7.43
N ASP A 125 -2.46 -9.87 7.87
CA ASP A 125 -2.29 -11.30 7.63
C ASP A 125 -2.24 -12.03 8.97
N LYS A 126 -2.97 -13.15 9.06
CA LYS A 126 -3.16 -13.91 10.30
C LYS A 126 -2.83 -15.37 10.04
N THR A 127 -1.98 -15.92 10.89
CA THR A 127 -1.59 -17.33 10.87
C THR A 127 -1.73 -17.91 12.28
N GLU A 128 -1.56 -19.23 12.43
CA GLU A 128 -1.47 -19.87 13.74
C GLU A 128 -0.31 -19.34 14.60
N ASN A 129 0.73 -18.82 13.96
CA ASN A 129 1.94 -18.32 14.62
C ASN A 129 1.81 -16.87 15.09
N GLY A 130 0.75 -16.16 14.67
CA GLY A 130 0.53 -14.76 15.02
C GLY A 130 -0.09 -13.94 13.91
N LYS A 131 0.13 -12.63 13.94
CA LYS A 131 -0.40 -11.69 12.95
C LYS A 131 0.65 -10.70 12.49
N THR A 132 0.56 -10.29 11.23
CA THR A 132 1.31 -9.18 10.66
C THR A 132 0.33 -8.08 10.27
N VAL A 133 0.65 -6.85 10.62
CA VAL A 133 -0.13 -5.67 10.26
C VAL A 133 0.78 -4.69 9.52
N VAL A 134 0.34 -4.25 8.34
CA VAL A 134 1.05 -3.25 7.55
C VAL A 134 0.11 -2.09 7.29
N ARG A 135 0.52 -0.87 7.65
CA ARG A 135 -0.25 0.36 7.41
C ARG A 135 0.56 1.36 6.62
N TRP A 136 -0.11 2.07 5.72
CA TRP A 136 0.44 3.15 4.93
C TRP A 136 -0.45 4.37 5.06
N TYR A 137 0.11 5.49 5.48
CA TYR A 137 -0.56 6.79 5.46
C TYR A 137 0.06 7.61 4.33
N LEU A 138 -0.74 7.96 3.33
CA LEU A 138 -0.29 8.43 2.02
C LEU A 138 -0.61 9.91 1.79
N ALA A 139 -0.10 10.80 2.64
CA ALA A 139 -0.22 12.24 2.39
C ALA A 139 0.80 12.72 1.35
N GLU A 140 0.50 13.83 0.68
CA GLU A 140 1.28 14.32 -0.48
C GLU A 140 2.78 14.56 -0.17
N HIS A 141 3.06 15.17 0.99
CA HIS A 141 4.41 15.60 1.37
C HIS A 141 5.04 14.71 2.45
N LYS A 142 4.24 13.82 3.06
CA LYS A 142 4.65 12.96 4.16
C LYS A 142 3.95 11.62 4.06
N ILE A 143 4.74 10.56 3.89
CA ILE A 143 4.24 9.20 3.91
C ILE A 143 4.75 8.51 5.17
N LEU A 144 3.91 7.71 5.81
CA LEU A 144 4.29 6.84 6.92
C LEU A 144 3.95 5.40 6.55
N SER A 145 4.91 4.50 6.66
CA SER A 145 4.67 3.07 6.66
C SER A 145 4.92 2.49 8.05
N VAL A 146 4.03 1.60 8.49
CA VAL A 146 4.13 0.86 9.74
C VAL A 146 4.06 -0.62 9.38
N PHE A 147 5.03 -1.40 9.82
CA PHE A 147 5.05 -2.86 9.67
C PHE A 147 5.23 -3.48 11.05
N GLU A 148 4.26 -4.27 11.51
CA GLU A 148 4.26 -4.87 12.85
C GLU A 148 4.02 -6.37 12.75
N THR A 149 4.75 -7.15 13.54
CA THR A 149 4.47 -8.58 13.73
C THR A 149 4.21 -8.86 15.19
N TYR A 150 3.23 -9.72 15.44
CA TYR A 150 2.81 -10.15 16.77
C TYR A 150 2.82 -11.66 16.82
N ASP A 151 3.19 -12.23 17.97
CA ASP A 151 3.07 -13.67 18.21
C ASP A 151 1.62 -14.11 18.41
N ALA A 152 1.37 -15.42 18.51
CA ALA A 152 0.05 -15.99 18.73
C ALA A 152 -0.66 -15.50 20.02
N LYS A 153 0.08 -14.95 20.99
CA LYS A 153 -0.47 -14.36 22.22
C LYS A 153 -0.75 -12.87 22.06
N GLY A 154 -0.54 -12.31 20.88
CA GLY A 154 -0.72 -10.90 20.58
C GLY A 154 0.42 -10.01 21.07
N VAL A 155 1.57 -10.58 21.46
CA VAL A 155 2.72 -9.79 21.91
C VAL A 155 3.54 -9.34 20.71
N LEU A 156 3.86 -8.04 20.65
CA LEU A 156 4.67 -7.43 19.60
C LEU A 156 6.08 -8.05 19.55
N GLY A 157 6.46 -8.61 18.40
CA GLY A 157 7.78 -9.19 18.16
C GLY A 157 8.71 -8.26 17.37
N TYR A 158 8.16 -7.53 16.41
CA TYR A 158 8.86 -6.60 15.54
C TYR A 158 7.97 -5.41 15.19
N SER A 159 8.52 -4.20 15.12
CA SER A 159 7.85 -3.03 14.58
C SER A 159 8.83 -2.19 13.79
N GLU A 160 8.48 -1.83 12.56
CA GLU A 160 9.23 -0.90 11.73
C GLU A 160 8.33 0.26 11.32
N ASN A 161 8.78 1.47 11.63
CA ASN A 161 8.07 2.70 11.31
C ASN A 161 8.96 3.56 10.42
N THR A 162 8.57 3.73 9.16
CA THR A 162 9.35 4.51 8.18
C THR A 162 8.60 5.76 7.79
N PHE A 163 9.23 6.91 8.05
CA PHE A 163 8.76 8.22 7.68
C PHE A 163 9.45 8.65 6.39
N TYR A 164 8.68 9.01 5.38
CA TYR A 164 9.17 9.56 4.12
C TYR A 164 8.76 11.02 4.04
N LEU A 165 9.73 11.92 3.91
CA LEU A 165 9.53 13.35 3.80
C LEU A 165 10.02 13.81 2.43
N LEU A 166 9.18 14.56 1.71
CA LEU A 166 9.56 15.10 0.41
C LEU A 166 10.80 15.99 0.58
N ASP A 167 11.83 15.77 -0.24
CA ASP A 167 13.08 16.53 -0.24
C ASP A 167 12.94 17.85 -1.03
#